data_AF-A0A3B0PM28-F1
#
_entry.id   AF-A0A3B0PM28-F1
#
_cell.length_a   1.000
_cell.length_b   1.000
_cell.length_c   1.000
_cell.angle_alpha   90.00
_cell.angle_beta   90.00
_cell.angle_gamma   90.00
#
_symmetry.space_group_name_H-M   'P 1'
#
loop_
_entity.id
_entity.type
_entity.pdbx_description
1 polymer ?
#
loop_
_entity_poly.entity_id
_entity_poly.type
_entity_poly.pdbx_seq_one_letter_code
_entity_poly.pdbx_strand_id
1 'polypeptide(L)' 'MKLIKLEAHGFKSFADPVVLRFDGGVAGIVGPNGSGKSNINDAIRW' A
#
# COMPACT_ATOMS: atom_id res chain seq x y z
N MET A 1 15.95 -9.47 0.47
CA MET A 1 15.37 -8.32 1.20
C MET A 1 13.85 -8.51 1.20
N LYS A 2 13.15 -8.30 2.33
CA LYS A 2 11.69 -8.49 2.45
C LYS A 2 11.01 -7.17 2.82
N LEU A 3 9.85 -6.88 2.23
CA LEU A 3 9.01 -5.76 2.63
C LEU A 3 8.30 -6.13 3.95
N ILE A 4 8.45 -5.29 4.97
CA ILE A 4 7.86 -5.51 6.31
C ILE A 4 6.75 -4.52 6.65
N LYS A 5 6.82 -3.31 6.10
CA LYS A 5 5.90 -2.22 6.38
C LYS A 5 5.87 -1.23 5.21
N LEU A 6 4.68 -0.72 4.88
CA LEU A 6 4.50 0.47 4.05
C LEU A 6 3.77 1.52 4.90
N GLU A 7 4.26 2.76 4.87
CA GLU A 7 3.62 3.92 5.48
C GLU A 7 3.49 4.99 4.41
N ALA A 8 2.28 5.51 4.21
CA ALA A 8 2.00 6.55 3.24
C ALA A 8 1.00 7.55 3.79
N HIS A 9 1.22 8.83 3.54
CA HIS A 9 0.33 9.92 3.92
C HIS A 9 0.48 11.05 2.89
N GLY A 10 -0.64 11.56 2.37
CA GLY A 10 -0.65 12.54 1.28
C GLY A 10 -0.19 11.98 -0.07
N PHE A 11 -0.03 10.66 -0.22
CA PHE A 11 0.42 10.04 -1.47
C PHE A 11 -0.77 9.62 -2.34
N LYS A 12 -0.95 10.27 -3.49
CA LYS A 12 -2.05 10.02 -4.43
C LYS A 12 -3.41 10.03 -3.72
N SER A 13 -4.06 8.87 -3.60
CA SER A 13 -5.36 8.73 -2.96
C SER A 13 -5.30 8.48 -1.45
N PHE A 14 -4.11 8.40 -0.85
CA PHE A 14 -3.93 8.21 0.60
C PHE A 14 -3.91 9.56 1.30
N ALA A 15 -5.07 10.23 1.35
CA ALA A 15 -5.22 11.52 2.02
C ALA A 15 -4.92 11.41 3.53
N ASP A 16 -5.50 10.40 4.18
CA ASP A 16 -5.21 10.05 5.57
C ASP A 16 -4.00 9.10 5.67
N PRO A 17 -3.33 9.01 6.84
CA PRO A 17 -2.23 8.08 7.05
C PRO A 17 -2.66 6.62 6.85
N VAL A 18 -1.89 5.90 6.03
CA VAL A 18 -2.06 4.47 5.77
C VAL A 18 -0.83 3.72 6.25
N VAL A 19 -1.05 2.64 7.01
CA VAL A 19 0.01 1.72 7.45
C VAL A 19 -0.36 0.30 7.07
N LEU A 20 0.45 -0.33 6.22
CA LEU A 20 0.35 -1.75 5.87
C LEU A 20 1.52 -2.50 6.51
N ARG A 21 1.23 -3.64 7.15
CA ARG A 21 2.26 -4.54 7.69
C ARG A 21 2.22 -5.84 6.91
N PHE A 22 3.39 -6.34 6.54
CA PHE A 22 3.55 -7.58 5.79
C PHE A 22 4.16 -8.63 6.70
N ASP A 23 3.52 -9.79 6.77
CA ASP A 23 3.91 -10.94 7.61
C ASP A 23 4.98 -11.83 6.95
N GLY A 24 5.44 -11.46 5.74
CA GLY A 24 6.47 -12.17 5.00
C GLY A 24 6.00 -13.40 4.21
N GLY A 25 4.68 -13.63 4.16
CA GLY A 25 4.00 -14.57 3.27
C GLY A 25 3.51 -13.92 1.98
N VAL A 26 2.36 -14.37 1.48
CA VAL A 26 1.68 -13.80 0.30
C VAL A 26 0.58 -12.84 0.77
N ALA A 27 0.68 -11.57 0.40
CA ALA A 27 -0.33 -10.56 0.70
C ALA A 27 -1.21 -10.26 -0.53
N GLY A 28 -2.53 -10.41 -0.39
CA GLY A 28 -3.51 -10.02 -1.40
C GLY A 28 -4.10 -8.63 -1.13
N ILE A 29 -3.90 -7.70 -2.05
CA ILE A 29 -4.51 -6.36 -1.99
C ILE A 29 -5.77 -6.35 -2.87
N VAL A 30 -6.94 -6.24 -2.27
CA VAL A 30 -8.25 -6.32 -2.96
C VAL A 30 -9.17 -5.15 -2.60
N GLY A 31 -10.21 -4.93 -3.40
CA GLY A 31 -11.16 -3.82 -3.24
C GLY A 31 -11.72 -3.29 -4.58
N PRO A 32 -12.73 -2.40 -4.55
CA PRO A 32 -13.42 -1.89 -5.75
C PRO A 32 -12.50 -1.13 -6.72
N ASN A 33 -12.89 -1.03 -7.99
CA ASN A 33 -12.13 -0.23 -8.97
C ASN A 33 -12.07 1.24 -8.54
N GLY A 34 -10.91 1.86 -8.67
CA GLY A 34 -10.66 3.23 -8.20
C GLY A 34 -10.34 3.38 -6.72
N SER A 35 -10.41 2.33 -5.89
CA SER A 35 -10.17 2.42 -4.43
C SER A 35 -8.71 2.64 -4.01
N GLY A 36 -7.79 2.90 -4.94
CA GLY A 36 -6.38 3.18 -4.62
C GLY A 36 -5.46 1.96 -4.44
N LYS A 37 -5.89 0.74 -4.79
CA LYS A 37 -5.05 -0.48 -4.68
C LYS A 37 -3.71 -0.37 -5.42
N SER A 38 -3.73 0.11 -6.66
CA SER A 38 -2.50 0.27 -7.46
C SER A 38 -1.57 1.35 -6.88
N ASN A 39 -2.10 2.31 -6.13
CA ASN A 39 -1.29 3.34 -5.47
C ASN A 39 -0.39 2.73 -4.38
N ILE A 40 -0.71 1.55 -3.84
CA ILE A 40 0.18 0.81 -2.93
C ILE A 40 1.45 0.39 -3.66
N ASN A 41 1.32 -0.18 -4.86
CA ASN A 41 2.49 -0.51 -5.70
C ASN A 41 3.26 0.74 -6.10
N ASP A 42 2.56 1.84 -6.43
CA ASP A 42 3.22 3.07 -6.81
C ASP A 42 3.98 3.71 -5.65
N ALA A 43 3.46 3.63 -4.42
CA ALA A 43 4.13 4.09 -3.21
C ALA A 43 5.37 3.25 -2.86
N ILE A 44 5.38 1.95 -3.20
CA ILE A 44 6.56 1.09 -3.02
C ILE A 44 7.66 1.41 -4.04
N ARG A 45 7.27 1.87 -5.23
CA ARG A 45 8.21 2.17 -6.33
C ARG A 45 8.77 3.58 -6.29
N TRP A 46 7.99 4.53 -5.77
CA TRP A 46 8.38 5.94 -5.62
C TRP A 46 9.45 6.09 -4.54
#